data_AF-A0A9E1EWE4-F1
#
_entry.id   AF-A0A9E1EWE4-F1
#
_cell.length_a   1.000
_cell.length_b   1.000
_cell.length_c   1.000
_cell.angle_alpha   90.00
_cell.angle_beta   90.00
_cell.angle_gamma   90.00
#
_symmetry.space_group_name_H-M   'P 1'
#
loop_
_entity.id
_entity.type
_entity.pdbx_description
1 polymer ?
#
loop_
_entity_poly.entity_id
_entity_poly.type
_entity_poly.pdbx_seq_one_letter_code
_entity_poly.pdbx_strand_id
1 'polypeptide(L)'
;MARFIEEFYYGNIDPQARSIKQNKTVQKEMAVLTNALQDEQKKWFLDFSNAWSIVNGESNLDSFIMGFRLGANFAYDAFISTETPFEDMLKES
;
A
#
# COMPACT_ATOMS: atom_id res chain seq x y z
N MET A 1 -2.74 19.18 -13.82
CA MET A 1 -2.40 18.15 -12.79
C MET A 1 -2.35 16.82 -13.55
N ALA A 2 -1.44 15.90 -13.29
CA ALA A 2 -1.36 14.67 -14.11
C ALA A 2 -2.72 13.94 -14.14
N ARG A 3 -3.19 13.55 -15.34
CA ARG A 3 -4.50 12.94 -15.55
C ARG A 3 -4.48 11.52 -15.00
N PHE A 4 -5.13 11.32 -13.86
CA PHE A 4 -5.03 10.08 -13.09
C PHE A 4 -5.42 8.86 -13.91
N ILE A 5 -6.48 8.96 -14.72
CA ILE A 5 -6.99 7.86 -15.55
C ILE A 5 -6.00 7.52 -16.67
N GLU A 6 -5.35 8.52 -17.26
CA GLU A 6 -4.33 8.34 -18.30
C GLU A 6 -3.08 7.66 -17.75
N GLU A 7 -2.55 8.16 -16.62
CA GLU A 7 -1.39 7.57 -15.94
C GLU A 7 -1.68 6.15 -15.43
N PHE A 8 -2.92 5.91 -14.98
CA PHE A 8 -3.38 4.58 -14.60
C PHE A 8 -3.48 3.66 -15.82
N TYR A 9 -3.98 4.15 -16.95
CA TYR A 9 -4.08 3.39 -18.20
C TYR A 9 -2.69 3.01 -18.76
N TYR A 10 -1.72 3.92 -18.70
CA TYR A 10 -0.33 3.64 -19.08
C TYR A 10 0.43 2.74 -18.09
N GLY A 11 -0.17 2.43 -16.93
CA GLY A 11 0.44 1.58 -15.92
C GLY A 11 1.54 2.26 -15.11
N ASN A 12 1.60 3.59 -15.12
CA ASN A 12 2.55 4.38 -14.34
C ASN A 12 2.19 4.43 -12.84
N ILE A 13 0.97 3.99 -12.49
CA ILE A 13 0.46 3.91 -11.13
C ILE A 13 0.19 2.44 -10.77
N ASP A 14 0.86 1.94 -9.73
CA ASP A 14 0.54 0.65 -9.10
C ASP A 14 -0.22 0.88 -7.78
N PRO A 15 -1.56 0.69 -7.75
CA PRO A 15 -2.36 0.88 -6.54
C PRO A 15 -2.16 -0.21 -5.49
N GLN A 16 -1.55 -1.35 -5.86
CA GLN A 16 -1.42 -2.54 -5.01
C GLN A 16 -0.02 -2.73 -4.41
N ALA A 17 0.98 -1.94 -4.82
CA ALA A 17 2.39 -2.10 -4.48
C ALA A 17 2.73 -2.18 -2.98
N ARG A 18 1.84 -1.77 -2.05
CA ARG A 18 2.19 -1.54 -0.64
C ARG A 18 1.42 -2.35 0.41
N SER A 19 0.47 -3.19 0.04
CA SER A 19 -0.28 -3.94 1.07
C SER A 19 0.34 -5.31 1.37
N ILE A 20 0.95 -5.47 2.55
CA ILE A 20 1.19 -6.79 3.13
C ILE A 20 -0.03 -7.13 3.99
N LYS A 21 -0.93 -7.94 3.44
CA LYS A 21 -2.11 -8.40 4.17
C LYS A 21 -1.65 -9.20 5.40
N GLN A 22 -2.16 -8.87 6.59
CA GLN A 22 -1.87 -9.65 7.81
C GLN A 22 -2.19 -11.13 7.56
N ASN A 23 -1.16 -11.97 7.59
CA ASN A 23 -1.27 -13.37 7.26
C ASN A 23 -1.46 -14.20 8.54
N LYS A 24 -2.57 -14.95 8.61
CA LYS A 24 -2.90 -15.83 9.75
C LYS A 24 -1.81 -16.87 10.03
N THR A 25 -1.11 -17.33 8.99
CA THR A 25 0.02 -18.24 9.12
C THR A 25 1.19 -17.58 9.86
N VAL A 26 1.52 -16.33 9.52
CA VAL A 26 2.60 -15.58 10.19
C VAL A 26 2.30 -15.39 11.67
N GLN A 27 1.06 -15.04 12.03
CA GLN A 27 0.66 -14.92 13.44
C GLN A 27 0.79 -16.23 14.21
N LYS A 28 0.39 -17.35 13.59
CA LYS A 28 0.51 -18.68 14.19
C LYS A 28 1.99 -19.05 14.43
N GLU A 29 2.84 -18.89 13.43
CA GLU A 29 4.26 -19.22 13.55
C GLU A 29 4.97 -18.30 14.56
N MET A 30 4.61 -17.01 14.62
CA MET A 30 5.12 -16.08 15.65
C MET A 30 4.77 -16.55 17.06
N ALA A 31 3.55 -17.05 17.29
CA ALA A 31 3.15 -17.58 18.59
C ALA A 31 3.93 -18.85 18.95
N VAL A 32 4.17 -19.74 17.99
CA VAL A 32 4.99 -20.95 18.19
C VAL A 32 6.43 -20.57 18.56
N LEU A 33 7.06 -19.66 17.82
CA LEU A 33 8.42 -19.18 18.10
C LEU A 33 8.53 -18.51 19.47
N THR A 34 7.57 -17.64 19.82
CA THR A 34 7.55 -16.96 21.13
C THR A 34 7.51 -17.93 22.31
N ASN A 35 6.85 -19.07 22.13
CA ASN A 35 6.73 -20.11 23.15
C ASN A 35 7.95 -21.05 23.20
N ALA A 36 8.70 -21.17 22.10
CA ALA A 36 9.90 -22.01 22.03
C ALA A 36 11.16 -21.33 22.60
N LEU A 37 11.21 -19.99 22.60
CA LEU A 37 12.37 -19.22 23.08
C LEU A 37 12.35 -19.01 24.59
N GLN A 38 13.54 -18.89 25.19
CA GLN A 38 13.73 -18.66 26.63
C GLN A 38 14.49 -17.35 26.88
N ASP A 39 14.28 -16.79 28.08
CA ASP A 39 15.01 -15.65 28.64
C ASP A 39 15.32 -14.53 27.65
N GLU A 40 16.61 -14.33 27.35
CA GLU A 40 17.13 -13.22 26.57
C GLU A 40 16.75 -13.31 25.08
N GLN A 41 16.68 -14.53 24.54
CA GLN A 41 16.29 -14.76 23.15
C GLN A 41 14.81 -14.43 22.95
N LYS A 42 13.97 -14.77 23.93
CA LYS A 42 12.55 -14.41 23.93
C LYS A 42 12.37 -12.91 24.00
N LYS A 43 13.17 -12.22 24.82
CA LYS A 43 13.17 -10.76 24.91
C LYS A 43 13.52 -10.11 23.56
N TRP A 44 14.63 -10.50 22.93
CA TRP A 44 15.02 -9.93 21.63
C TRP A 44 13.98 -10.20 20.53
N PHE A 45 13.39 -11.40 20.52
CA PHE A 45 12.34 -11.72 19.56
C PHE A 45 11.08 -10.87 19.75
N LEU A 46 10.67 -10.63 20.99
CA LEU A 46 9.53 -9.76 21.29
C LEU A 46 9.83 -8.30 20.93
N ASP A 47 11.03 -7.80 21.20
CA ASP A 47 11.45 -6.45 20.82
C ASP A 47 11.45 -6.28 19.29
N PHE A 48 11.99 -7.27 18.56
CA PHE A 48 11.92 -7.33 17.10
C PHE A 48 10.48 -7.35 16.59
N SER A 49 9.64 -8.24 17.14
CA SER A 49 8.23 -8.37 16.77
C SER A 49 7.46 -7.07 16.97
N ASN A 50 7.70 -6.37 18.07
CA ASN A 50 7.08 -5.08 18.36
C ASN A 50 7.52 -4.00 17.36
N ALA A 51 8.83 -3.90 17.08
CA ALA A 51 9.36 -2.97 16.08
C ALA A 51 8.78 -3.25 14.68
N TRP A 52 8.72 -4.53 14.28
CA TRP A 52 8.11 -4.97 13.03
C TRP A 52 6.62 -4.63 12.95
N SER A 53 5.87 -4.77 14.06
CA SER A 53 4.46 -4.41 14.11
C SER A 53 4.23 -2.91 13.92
N ILE A 54 5.09 -2.06 14.47
CA ILE A 54 5.01 -0.59 14.30
C ILE A 54 5.23 -0.24 12.82
N VAL A 55 6.29 -0.75 12.20
CA VAL A 55 6.60 -0.49 10.78
C VAL A 55 5.45 -0.95 9.87
N ASN A 56 4.86 -2.12 10.13
CA ASN A 56 3.68 -2.57 9.38
C ASN A 56 2.44 -1.70 9.64
N GLY A 57 2.26 -1.19 10.86
CA GLY A 57 1.19 -0.26 11.20
C GLY A 57 1.29 1.05 10.43
N GLU A 58 2.49 1.64 10.38
CA GLU A 58 2.78 2.85 9.60
C GLU A 58 2.59 2.62 8.09
N SER A 59 3.06 1.47 7.58
CA SER A 59 2.87 1.09 6.17
C SER A 59 1.39 0.92 5.80
N ASN A 60 0.56 0.38 6.72
CA ASN A 60 -0.88 0.27 6.51
C ASN A 60 -1.57 1.64 6.48
N LEU A 61 -1.16 2.58 7.34
CA LEU A 61 -1.69 3.94 7.35
C LEU A 61 -1.31 4.69 6.07
N ASP A 62 -0.05 4.60 5.64
CA ASP A 62 0.44 5.17 4.37
C ASP A 62 -0.35 4.60 3.17
N SER A 63 -0.53 3.28 3.14
CA SER A 63 -1.33 2.60 2.10
C SER A 63 -2.78 3.06 2.09
N PHE A 64 -3.40 3.26 3.26
CA PHE A 64 -4.76 3.78 3.37
C PHE A 64 -4.89 5.20 2.82
N ILE A 65 -4.00 6.11 3.26
CA ILE A 65 -3.99 7.51 2.80
C ILE A 65 -3.76 7.56 1.29
N MET A 66 -2.83 6.76 0.77
CA MET A 66 -2.60 6.73 -0.66
C MET A 66 -3.80 6.16 -1.42
N GLY A 67 -4.38 5.04 -0.99
CA GLY A 67 -5.59 4.50 -1.61
C GLY A 67 -6.73 5.53 -1.69
N PHE A 68 -6.93 6.30 -0.62
CA PHE A 68 -7.94 7.37 -0.59
C PHE A 68 -7.61 8.50 -1.57
N ARG A 69 -6.35 8.95 -1.64
CA ARG A 69 -5.90 9.98 -2.60
C ARG A 69 -6.04 9.52 -4.05
N LEU A 70 -5.65 8.28 -4.34
CA LEU A 70 -5.81 7.68 -5.68
C LEU A 70 -7.30 7.65 -6.06
N GLY A 71 -8.18 7.22 -5.14
CA GLY A 71 -9.63 7.22 -5.37
C GLY A 71 -10.23 8.62 -5.57
N ALA A 72 -9.78 9.61 -4.81
CA ALA A 72 -10.22 11.00 -4.98
C ALA A 72 -9.76 11.59 -6.31
N ASN A 73 -8.50 11.35 -6.71
CA ASN A 73 -7.98 11.75 -8.01
C ASN A 73 -8.76 11.09 -9.16
N PHE A 74 -9.06 9.80 -9.04
CA PHE A 74 -9.90 9.10 -10.01
C PHE A 74 -11.30 9.73 -10.13
N ALA A 75 -11.97 10.01 -9.01
CA ALA A 75 -13.29 10.62 -9.01
C ALA A 75 -13.28 12.04 -9.59
N TYR A 76 -12.25 12.83 -9.27
CA TYR A 76 -12.07 14.16 -9.85
C TYR A 76 -11.89 14.08 -11.37
N ASP A 77 -11.01 13.20 -11.85
CA ASP A 77 -10.72 13.05 -13.28
C ASP A 77 -11.94 12.53 -14.06
N ALA A 78 -12.72 11.62 -13.46
CA ALA A 78 -13.90 11.03 -14.10
C ALA A 78 -15.12 11.97 -14.16
N PHE A 79 -15.35 12.78 -13.13
CA PHE A 79 -16.62 13.49 -12.95
C PHE A 79 -16.52 15.02 -12.93
N ILE A 80 -15.33 15.57 -12.68
CA ILE A 80 -15.14 17.01 -12.47
C ILE A 80 -14.21 17.60 -13.53
N SER A 81 -13.15 16.89 -13.91
CA SER A 81 -12.21 17.35 -14.92
C SER A 81 -12.89 17.54 -16.27
N THR A 82 -12.59 18.67 -16.92
CA THR A 82 -12.99 18.96 -18.30
C THR A 82 -11.83 18.85 -19.28
N GLU A 83 -10.64 18.48 -18.79
CA GLU A 83 -9.46 18.23 -19.62
C GLU A 83 -9.67 16.94 -20.41
N THR A 84 -9.30 16.94 -21.70
CA THR A 84 -9.43 15.76 -22.55
C THR A 84 -8.28 14.79 -22.25
N PRO A 85 -8.53 13.55 -21.84
CA PRO A 85 -7.47 12.56 -21.65
C PRO A 85 -6.85 12.12 -22.99
N PHE A 86 -5.61 11.62 -22.97
CA PHE A 86 -4.94 11.03 -24.15
C PHE A 86 -4.73 12.01 -25.33
N GLU A 87 -4.43 13.28 -25.04
CA GLU A 87 -4.13 14.29 -26.08
C GLU A 87 -2.96 13.94 -27.01
N ASP A 88 -2.03 13.11 -26.56
CA ASP A 88 -0.96 12.54 -27.37
C ASP A 88 -1.50 11.62 -28.47
N MET A 89 -2.49 10.78 -28.15
CA MET A 89 -3.17 9.92 -29.13
C MET A 89 -3.99 10.70 -30.15
N LEU A 90 -4.41 11.93 -29.83
CA LEU A 90 -5.15 12.82 -30.73
C LEU A 90 -4.27 13.54 -31.75
N LYS A 91 -2.93 13.54 -31.58
CA LYS A 91 -1.98 14.24 -32.46
C LYS A 91 -1.50 13.37 -33.64
N GLU A 92 -1.83 12.08 -33.66
CA GLU A 92 -1.46 11.16 -34.74
C GLU A 92 -2.54 11.05 -35.85
N SER A 93 -3.60 11.86 -35.82
CA SER A 93 -4.67 11.90 -36.84
C SER A 93 -4.54 13.04 -37.84
#